data_AF-A0A2D5RUD3-F1
#
_entry.id   AF-A0A2D5RUD3-F1
#
_cell.length_a   1.000
_cell.length_b   1.000
_cell.length_c   1.000
_cell.angle_alpha   90.00
_cell.angle_beta   90.00
_cell.angle_gamma   90.00
#
_symmetry.space_group_name_H-M   'P 1'
#
loop_
_entity.id
_entity.type
_entity.pdbx_description
1 polymer ?
#
loop_
_entity_poly.entity_id
_entity_poly.type
_entity_poly.pdbx_seq_one_letter_code
_entity_poly.pdbx_strand_id
1 'polypeptide(L)'
;MAAKQQLREQLVDIAEPSYQLAWQIPPGAYILLALAIIAFAYGSWLLYKRWRFLGAKRQAIALLNQLEPEATSQINQLLKRVVKHYAPAHPVLTASTLQWQHFLQHYLPATALPDLNALLYHTEVNPEHRRQFYQFAGSWLRSLKPATVTSSQQHDYPEEPADV
;
A
#
# COMPACT_ATOMS: atom_id res chain seq x y z
N MET A 1 34.93 -58.40 -50.94
CA MET A 1 34.36 -57.04 -50.97
C MET A 1 32.84 -57.03 -50.77
N ALA A 2 32.08 -57.97 -51.33
CA ALA A 2 30.61 -58.04 -51.22
C ALA A 2 30.08 -58.24 -49.78
N ALA A 3 30.73 -59.07 -48.95
CA ALA A 3 30.29 -59.34 -47.58
C ALA A 3 30.24 -58.09 -46.68
N LYS A 4 31.13 -57.11 -46.92
CA LYS A 4 31.16 -55.84 -46.18
C LYS A 4 30.00 -54.91 -46.57
N GLN A 5 29.50 -55.03 -47.80
CA GLN A 5 28.34 -54.27 -48.28
C GLN A 5 27.05 -54.85 -47.69
N GLN A 6 26.91 -56.17 -47.67
CA GLN A 6 25.74 -56.84 -47.07
C GLN A 6 25.64 -56.57 -45.57
N LEU A 7 26.78 -56.53 -44.86
CA LEU A 7 26.81 -56.19 -43.43
C LEU A 7 26.39 -54.72 -43.18
N ARG A 8 26.69 -53.80 -44.12
CA ARG A 8 26.25 -52.41 -44.02
C ARG A 8 24.75 -52.26 -44.27
N GLU A 9 24.18 -53.02 -45.20
CA GLU A 9 22.74 -53.00 -45.47
C GLU A 9 21.94 -53.56 -44.28
N GLN A 10 22.43 -54.60 -43.61
CA GLN A 10 21.79 -55.13 -42.39
C GLN A 10 21.87 -54.17 -41.19
N LEU A 11 22.84 -53.25 -41.14
CA LEU A 11 22.95 -52.24 -40.08
C LEU A 11 22.05 -51.02 -40.31
N VAL A 12 21.58 -50.78 -41.53
CA VAL A 12 20.58 -49.74 -41.81
C VAL A 12 19.23 -50.12 -41.19
N ASP A 13 18.93 -51.41 -41.10
CA ASP A 13 17.66 -51.93 -40.58
C ASP A 13 17.58 -51.92 -39.04
N ILE A 14 18.71 -51.72 -38.35
CA ILE A 14 18.80 -51.51 -36.88
C ILE A 14 19.04 -50.03 -36.55
N ALA A 15 18.64 -49.12 -37.44
CA ALA A 15 18.47 -47.73 -37.05
C ALA A 15 17.15 -47.63 -36.27
N GLU A 16 17.23 -47.65 -34.94
CA GLU A 16 16.14 -47.18 -34.08
C GLU A 16 15.62 -45.85 -34.66
N PRO A 17 14.29 -45.66 -34.79
CA PRO A 17 13.78 -44.39 -35.24
C PRO A 17 14.34 -43.37 -34.25
N SER A 18 15.21 -42.47 -34.72
CA SER A 18 15.74 -41.42 -33.89
C SER A 18 14.53 -40.77 -33.25
N TYR A 19 14.34 -40.97 -31.95
CA TYR A 19 13.40 -40.20 -31.17
C TYR A 19 13.97 -38.80 -31.26
N GLN A 20 13.57 -38.09 -32.32
CA GLN A 20 13.67 -36.65 -32.41
C GLN A 20 12.69 -36.20 -31.35
N LEU A 21 13.17 -36.26 -30.10
CA LEU A 21 12.59 -35.56 -28.98
C LEU A 21 12.59 -34.13 -29.50
N ALA A 22 11.45 -33.71 -30.03
CA ALA A 22 11.23 -32.41 -30.60
C ALA A 22 11.32 -31.44 -29.41
N TRP A 23 12.55 -31.17 -28.97
CA TRP A 23 12.94 -30.06 -28.13
C TRP A 23 12.91 -28.77 -28.97
N GLN A 24 12.00 -28.71 -29.94
CA GLN A 24 11.59 -27.48 -30.55
C GLN A 24 10.32 -27.11 -29.81
N ILE A 25 10.54 -26.43 -28.68
CA ILE A 25 9.49 -25.61 -28.09
C ILE A 25 8.89 -24.82 -29.25
N PRO A 26 7.60 -25.01 -29.59
CA PRO A 26 7.02 -24.37 -30.75
C PRO A 26 7.28 -22.87 -30.65
N PRO A 27 7.61 -22.17 -31.74
CA PRO A 27 8.00 -20.76 -31.68
C PRO A 27 6.95 -19.90 -30.96
N GLY A 28 5.66 -20.30 -30.99
CA GLY A 28 4.58 -19.66 -30.23
C GLY A 28 4.70 -19.78 -28.70
N ALA A 29 5.39 -20.79 -28.16
CA ALA A 29 5.60 -20.91 -26.72
C ALA A 29 6.61 -19.90 -26.18
N TYR A 30 7.52 -19.35 -27.00
CA TYR A 30 8.33 -18.20 -26.59
C TYR A 30 7.49 -16.93 -26.45
N ILE A 31 6.47 -16.75 -27.30
CA ILE A 31 5.52 -15.64 -27.17
C ILE A 31 4.71 -15.78 -25.88
N LEU A 32 4.21 -16.98 -25.59
CA LEU A 32 3.51 -17.27 -24.33
C LEU A 32 4.42 -17.06 -23.11
N LEU A 33 5.68 -17.49 -23.18
CA LEU A 33 6.67 -17.28 -22.12
C LEU A 33 6.93 -15.78 -21.91
N ALA A 34 7.14 -15.01 -22.98
CA ALA A 34 7.35 -13.58 -22.90
C ALA A 34 6.13 -12.87 -22.28
N LEU A 35 4.93 -13.25 -22.70
CA LEU A 35 3.68 -12.70 -22.15
C LEU A 35 3.51 -13.06 -20.68
N ALA A 36 3.84 -14.29 -20.29
CA ALA A 36 3.82 -14.73 -18.90
C ALA A 36 4.80 -13.93 -18.04
N ILE A 37 6.03 -13.70 -18.53
CA ILE A 37 7.03 -12.88 -17.82
C ILE A 37 6.54 -11.44 -17.66
N ILE A 38 5.97 -10.83 -18.70
CA ILE A 38 5.42 -9.47 -18.65
C ILE A 38 4.27 -9.39 -17.65
N ALA A 39 3.33 -10.34 -17.70
CA ALA A 39 2.21 -10.41 -16.77
C ALA A 39 2.70 -10.58 -15.32
N PHE A 40 3.71 -11.41 -15.11
CA PHE A 40 4.30 -11.62 -13.80
C PHE A 40 5.01 -10.37 -13.29
N ALA A 41 5.84 -9.73 -14.12
CA ALA A 41 6.52 -8.48 -13.79
C ALA A 41 5.51 -7.36 -13.47
N TYR A 42 4.46 -7.21 -14.27
CA TYR A 42 3.40 -6.23 -14.05
C TYR A 42 2.60 -6.51 -12.77
N GLY A 43 2.25 -7.78 -12.53
CA GLY A 43 1.58 -8.22 -11.32
C GLY A 43 2.43 -7.98 -10.06
N SER A 44 3.71 -8.34 -10.11
CA SER A 44 4.67 -8.07 -9.04
C SER A 44 4.85 -6.58 -8.80
N TRP A 45 4.89 -5.75 -9.85
CA TRP A 45 5.01 -4.30 -9.71
C TRP A 45 3.76 -3.67 -9.07
N LEU A 46 2.57 -4.11 -9.46
CA LEU A 46 1.31 -3.69 -8.83
C LEU A 46 1.24 -4.11 -7.36
N LEU A 47 1.62 -5.35 -7.05
CA LEU A 47 1.71 -5.84 -5.68
C LEU A 47 2.73 -5.02 -4.89
N TYR A 48 3.92 -4.79 -5.44
CA TYR A 48 4.98 -4.01 -4.78
C TYR A 48 4.51 -2.59 -4.49
N LYS A 49 3.89 -1.92 -5.47
CA LYS A 49 3.29 -0.60 -5.29
C LYS A 49 2.28 -0.63 -4.15
N ARG A 50 1.31 -1.57 -4.19
CA ARG A 50 0.32 -1.74 -3.11
C ARG A 50 0.97 -2.00 -1.76
N TRP A 51 1.97 -2.87 -1.68
CA TRP A 51 2.68 -3.19 -0.44
C TRP A 51 3.44 -1.99 0.10
N ARG A 52 4.08 -1.18 -0.76
CA ARG A 52 4.73 0.08 -0.37
C ARG A 52 3.71 1.07 0.19
N PHE A 53 2.52 1.16 -0.41
CA PHE A 53 1.41 1.98 0.11
C PHE A 53 0.93 1.50 1.49
N LEU A 54 0.87 0.19 1.74
CA LEU A 54 0.58 -0.34 3.09
C LEU A 54 1.77 -0.20 4.07
N GLY A 55 2.99 -0.09 3.55
CA GLY A 55 4.22 0.11 4.32
C GLY A 55 4.22 1.42 5.12
N ALA A 56 3.70 2.50 4.55
CA ALA A 56 3.62 3.80 5.25
C ALA A 56 2.76 3.71 6.53
N LYS A 57 1.64 2.98 6.50
CA LYS A 57 0.83 2.68 7.68
C LYS A 57 1.61 1.90 8.74
N ARG A 58 2.35 0.87 8.33
CA ARG A 58 3.17 0.07 9.25
C ARG A 58 4.26 0.92 9.91
N GLN A 59 4.92 1.78 9.14
CA GLN A 59 5.91 2.73 9.65
C GLN A 59 5.27 3.74 10.61
N ALA A 60 4.09 4.27 10.30
CA ALA A 60 3.38 5.18 11.18
C ALA A 60 3.00 4.52 12.52
N ILE A 61 2.55 3.27 12.50
CA ILE A 61 2.26 2.52 13.73
C ILE A 61 3.54 2.27 14.54
N ALA A 62 4.65 1.92 13.87
CA ALA A 62 5.93 1.73 14.53
C ALA A 62 6.44 3.02 15.19
N LEU A 63 6.31 4.16 14.50
CA LEU A 63 6.62 5.47 15.06
C LEU A 63 5.69 5.79 16.23
N LEU A 64 4.38 5.59 16.11
CA LEU A 64 3.44 5.84 17.21
C LEU A 64 3.84 5.06 18.47
N ASN A 65 4.25 3.80 18.34
CA ASN A 65 4.71 2.99 19.48
C ASN A 65 6.01 3.48 20.12
N GLN A 66 6.81 4.27 19.41
CA GLN A 66 8.03 4.90 19.97
C GLN A 66 7.72 6.23 20.67
N LEU A 67 6.58 6.85 20.35
CA LEU A 67 6.16 8.09 20.99
C LEU A 67 5.48 7.81 22.33
N GLU A 68 5.78 8.64 23.31
CA GLU A 68 5.07 8.62 24.58
C GLU A 68 3.68 9.27 24.45
N PRO A 69 2.69 8.86 25.27
CA PRO A 69 1.36 9.46 25.27
C PRO A 69 1.36 10.97 25.50
N GLU A 70 2.39 11.48 26.17
CA GLU A 70 2.55 12.92 26.45
C GLU A 70 2.95 13.74 25.22
N ALA A 71 3.50 13.10 24.18
CA ALA A 71 3.93 13.76 22.95
C ALA A 71 2.77 14.02 21.98
N THR A 72 1.66 14.60 22.47
CA THR A 72 0.42 14.84 21.71
C THR A 72 0.67 15.64 20.41
N SER A 73 1.55 16.63 20.45
CA SER A 73 1.94 17.42 19.27
C SER A 73 2.63 16.58 18.20
N GLN A 74 3.55 15.70 18.60
CA GLN A 74 4.26 14.82 17.69
C GLN A 74 3.34 13.75 17.10
N ILE A 75 2.41 13.20 17.91
CA ILE A 75 1.36 12.29 17.44
C ILE A 75 0.50 12.98 16.38
N ASN A 76 0.06 14.22 16.64
CA ASN A 76 -0.74 14.97 15.67
C ASN A 76 0.02 15.24 14.35
N GLN A 77 1.30 15.61 14.45
CA GLN A 77 2.16 15.77 13.26
C GLN A 77 2.34 14.46 12.50
N LEU A 78 2.45 13.32 13.21
CA LEU A 78 2.52 12.00 12.59
C LEU A 78 1.26 11.70 11.79
N LEU A 79 0.06 11.92 12.36
CA LEU A 79 -1.20 11.71 11.65
C LEU A 79 -1.30 12.62 10.40
N LYS A 80 -0.97 13.91 10.53
CA LYS A 80 -0.95 14.83 9.38
C LYS A 80 0.04 14.39 8.31
N ARG A 81 1.22 13.90 8.68
CA ARG A 81 2.22 13.36 7.74
C ARG A 81 1.70 12.11 7.02
N VAL A 82 0.98 11.24 7.72
CA VAL A 82 0.33 10.06 7.12
C VAL A 82 -0.72 10.47 6.10
N VAL A 83 -1.60 11.42 6.45
CA VAL A 83 -2.59 11.96 5.50
C VAL A 83 -1.90 12.61 4.29
N LYS A 84 -0.86 13.42 4.50
CA LYS A 84 -0.07 14.02 3.42
C LYS A 84 0.59 12.99 2.51
N HIS A 85 1.01 11.84 3.04
CA HIS A 85 1.59 10.77 2.23
C HIS A 85 0.56 10.09 1.32
N TYR A 86 -0.67 9.90 1.80
CA TYR A 86 -1.74 9.25 1.03
C TYR A 86 -2.50 10.22 0.11
N ALA A 87 -2.68 11.47 0.55
CA ALA A 87 -3.39 12.53 -0.16
C ALA A 87 -2.65 13.87 0.01
N PRO A 88 -1.59 14.13 -0.78
CA PRO A 88 -0.76 15.33 -0.63
C PRO A 88 -1.51 16.63 -0.91
N ALA A 89 -2.61 16.58 -1.67
CA ALA A 89 -3.46 17.73 -2.01
C ALA A 89 -4.70 17.85 -1.11
N HIS A 90 -4.76 17.11 0.02
CA HIS A 90 -5.97 17.11 0.85
C HIS A 90 -6.15 18.47 1.58
N PRO A 91 -7.32 19.14 1.44
CA PRO A 91 -7.58 20.46 2.05
C PRO A 91 -7.45 20.46 3.57
N VAL A 92 -7.78 19.33 4.22
CA VAL A 92 -7.60 19.12 5.67
C VAL A 92 -6.17 19.35 6.20
N LEU A 93 -5.15 19.35 5.35
CA LEU A 93 -3.77 19.61 5.76
C LEU A 93 -3.51 21.10 6.03
N THR A 94 -4.20 21.98 5.31
CA THR A 94 -4.14 23.44 5.46
C THR A 94 -5.25 23.96 6.38
N ALA A 95 -6.25 23.11 6.66
CA ALA A 95 -7.39 23.39 7.52
C ALA A 95 -7.02 23.68 9.00
N SER A 96 -7.92 24.39 9.67
CA SER A 96 -7.82 24.68 11.11
C SER A 96 -7.89 23.41 11.97
N THR A 97 -7.41 23.50 13.22
CA THR A 97 -7.42 22.37 14.18
C THR A 97 -8.81 21.78 14.37
N LEU A 98 -9.86 22.60 14.31
CA LEU A 98 -11.27 22.17 14.42
C LEU A 98 -11.71 21.31 13.23
N GLN A 99 -11.43 21.77 12.00
CA GLN A 99 -11.76 21.01 10.78
C GLN A 99 -10.98 19.69 10.73
N TRP A 100 -9.72 19.70 11.17
CA TRP A 100 -8.91 18.50 11.32
C TRP A 100 -9.50 17.52 12.35
N GLN A 101 -9.95 18.00 13.50
CA GLN A 101 -10.64 17.19 14.50
C GLN A 101 -11.94 16.57 13.95
N HIS A 102 -12.75 17.36 13.24
CA HIS A 102 -13.98 16.88 12.64
C HIS A 102 -13.71 15.77 11.62
N PHE A 103 -12.68 15.96 10.77
CA PHE A 103 -12.22 14.94 9.84
C PHE A 103 -11.81 13.64 10.56
N LEU A 104 -10.99 13.73 11.62
CA LEU A 104 -10.60 12.54 12.39
C LEU A 104 -11.81 11.82 13.00
N GLN A 105 -12.74 12.57 13.59
CA GLN A 105 -13.97 12.04 14.19
C GLN A 105 -14.88 11.37 13.16
N HIS A 106 -14.98 11.92 11.95
CA HIS A 106 -15.79 11.36 10.86
C HIS A 106 -15.30 9.96 10.44
N TYR A 107 -13.97 9.73 10.48
CA TYR A 107 -13.39 8.43 10.15
C TYR A 107 -13.56 7.39 11.25
N LEU A 108 -13.68 7.83 12.50
CA LEU A 108 -13.79 6.94 13.66
C LEU A 108 -14.87 7.42 14.63
N PRO A 109 -16.16 7.38 14.23
CA PRO A 109 -17.26 7.90 15.05
C PRO A 109 -17.46 7.12 16.35
N ALA A 110 -17.00 5.86 16.39
CA ALA A 110 -17.12 4.99 17.55
C ALA A 110 -16.19 5.35 18.73
N THR A 111 -15.19 6.20 18.51
CA THR A 111 -14.26 6.63 19.56
C THR A 111 -14.38 8.13 19.74
N ALA A 112 -14.73 8.57 20.95
CA ALA A 112 -14.83 9.99 21.26
C ALA A 112 -13.43 10.63 21.25
N LEU A 113 -13.24 11.63 20.38
CA LEU A 113 -12.02 12.43 20.38
C LEU A 113 -12.15 13.55 21.42
N PRO A 114 -11.23 13.65 22.40
CA PRO A 114 -11.12 14.83 23.25
C PRO A 114 -10.76 16.08 22.44
N ASP A 115 -11.06 17.27 22.98
CA ASP A 115 -10.77 18.54 22.29
C ASP A 115 -9.28 18.66 21.95
N LEU A 116 -8.99 18.61 20.65
CA LEU A 116 -7.65 18.59 20.13
C LEU A 116 -6.97 19.95 20.30
N ASN A 117 -7.75 21.03 20.33
CA ASN A 117 -7.23 22.39 20.50
C ASN A 117 -6.69 22.56 21.93
N ALA A 118 -7.48 22.17 22.93
CA ALA A 118 -7.04 22.14 24.31
C ALA A 118 -5.79 21.25 24.48
N LEU A 119 -5.80 20.04 23.90
CA LEU A 119 -4.69 19.08 23.99
C LEU A 119 -3.37 19.54 23.37
N LEU A 120 -3.40 20.35 22.31
CA LEU A 120 -2.20 20.76 21.58
C LEU A 120 -1.58 22.05 22.11
N TYR A 121 -2.40 22.97 22.63
CA TYR A 121 -1.95 24.31 23.02
C TYR A 121 -1.89 24.52 24.54
N HIS A 122 -2.54 23.67 25.34
CA HIS A 122 -2.50 23.80 26.80
C HIS A 122 -1.56 22.77 27.42
N THR A 123 -0.69 23.23 28.33
CA THR A 123 0.28 22.37 29.04
C THR A 123 -0.38 21.56 30.17
N GLU A 124 -1.44 22.08 30.79
CA GLU A 124 -2.11 21.48 31.96
C GLU A 124 -3.28 20.54 31.60
N VAL A 125 -3.14 19.79 30.51
CA VAL A 125 -4.20 18.87 30.10
C VAL A 125 -4.08 17.57 30.89
N ASN A 126 -5.22 17.14 31.45
CA ASN A 126 -5.33 15.90 32.22
C ASN A 126 -4.65 14.73 31.46
N PRO A 127 -3.72 13.99 32.08
CA PRO A 127 -3.00 12.88 31.44
C PRO A 127 -3.93 11.81 30.84
N GLU A 128 -5.15 11.68 31.35
CA GLU A 128 -6.17 10.79 30.80
C GLU A 128 -6.62 11.20 29.38
N HIS A 129 -6.80 12.50 29.11
CA HIS A 129 -7.14 12.97 27.76
C HIS A 129 -5.99 12.73 26.77
N ARG A 130 -4.73 12.84 27.24
CA ARG A 130 -3.53 12.53 26.42
C ARG A 130 -3.48 11.04 26.07
N ARG A 131 -3.77 10.15 27.02
CA ARG A 131 -3.87 8.70 26.79
C ARG A 131 -5.02 8.33 25.86
N GLN A 132 -6.18 8.95 26.01
CA GLN A 132 -7.32 8.76 25.11
C GLN A 132 -6.97 9.16 23.68
N PHE A 133 -6.29 10.29 23.49
CA PHE A 133 -5.81 10.71 22.18
C PHE A 133 -4.80 9.72 21.58
N TYR A 134 -3.86 9.20 22.38
CA TYR A 134 -2.92 8.17 21.94
C TYR A 134 -3.63 6.89 21.48
N GLN A 135 -4.62 6.41 22.25
CA GLN A 135 -5.41 5.23 21.90
C GLN A 135 -6.26 5.47 20.65
N PHE A 136 -6.86 6.66 20.52
CA PHE A 136 -7.56 7.09 19.33
C PHE A 136 -6.64 7.07 18.11
N ALA A 137 -5.47 7.70 18.20
CA ALA A 137 -4.48 7.75 17.12
C ALA A 137 -4.07 6.35 16.66
N GLY A 138 -3.84 5.42 17.59
CA GLY A 138 -3.54 4.03 17.27
C GLY A 138 -4.68 3.33 16.56
N SER A 139 -5.92 3.52 17.04
CA SER A 139 -7.12 2.91 16.46
C SER A 139 -7.45 3.48 15.09
N TRP A 140 -7.24 4.78 14.90
CA TRP A 140 -7.38 5.48 13.63
C TRP A 140 -6.34 5.00 12.61
N LEU A 141 -5.06 4.93 12.97
CA LEU A 141 -4.02 4.38 12.08
C LEU A 141 -4.30 2.93 11.69
N ARG A 142 -4.84 2.11 12.62
CA ARG A 142 -5.21 0.71 12.35
C ARG A 142 -6.44 0.60 11.45
N SER A 143 -7.45 1.45 11.62
CA SER A 143 -8.65 1.49 10.78
C SER A 143 -8.43 2.19 9.44
N LEU A 144 -7.35 2.96 9.30
CA LEU A 144 -7.00 3.68 8.07
C LEU A 144 -6.95 2.72 6.87
N LYS A 145 -7.79 3.02 5.89
CA LYS A 145 -7.77 2.42 4.55
C LYS A 145 -7.35 3.52 3.58
N PRO A 146 -6.29 3.33 2.77
CA PRO A 146 -5.80 4.38 1.88
C PRO A 146 -6.86 4.84 0.85
N ALA A 147 -7.81 3.96 0.49
CA ALA A 147 -8.92 4.30 -0.39
C ALA A 147 -9.89 5.34 0.21
N THR A 148 -10.09 5.35 1.53
CA THR A 148 -11.03 6.30 2.16
C THR A 148 -10.44 7.71 2.22
N VAL A 149 -9.14 7.83 2.52
CA VAL A 149 -8.40 9.10 2.53
C VAL A 149 -8.34 9.76 1.14
N THR A 150 -8.31 8.95 0.08
CA THR A 150 -8.38 9.45 -1.30
C THR A 150 -9.80 9.88 -1.65
N SER A 151 -10.82 9.12 -1.22
CA SER A 151 -12.22 9.40 -1.53
C SER A 151 -12.79 10.63 -0.80
N SER A 152 -12.27 10.99 0.37
CA SER A 152 -12.72 12.18 1.11
C SER A 152 -12.32 13.51 0.46
N GLN A 153 -11.44 13.51 -0.55
CA GLN A 153 -11.20 14.70 -1.37
C GLN A 153 -12.43 15.12 -2.18
N GLN A 154 -13.34 14.19 -2.48
CA GLN A 154 -14.36 14.39 -3.52
C GLN A 154 -15.75 14.76 -2.98
N HIS A 155 -15.96 14.83 -1.65
CA HIS A 155 -17.33 14.88 -1.11
C HIS A 155 -17.68 15.92 -0.05
N ASP A 156 -16.76 16.72 0.51
CA ASP A 156 -17.18 17.52 1.67
C ASP A 156 -16.32 18.77 1.95
N TYR A 157 -16.37 19.76 1.05
CA TYR A 157 -16.14 21.14 1.44
C TYR A 157 -17.26 21.98 0.81
N PRO A 158 -18.22 22.50 1.60
CA PRO A 158 -19.09 23.55 1.10
C PRO A 158 -18.20 24.72 0.68
N GLU A 159 -18.42 25.21 -0.54
CA GLU A 159 -17.82 26.46 -0.99
C GLU A 159 -18.14 27.53 0.05
N GLU A 160 -17.12 27.93 0.81
CA GLU A 160 -17.18 29.11 1.67
C GLU A 160 -17.50 30.29 0.75
N PRO A 161 -18.66 30.95 0.91
CA PRO A 161 -18.99 32.08 0.04
C PRO A 161 -17.95 33.16 0.32
N ALA A 162 -17.21 33.52 -0.73
CA ALA A 162 -16.32 34.66 -0.73
C ALA A 162 -17.14 35.90 -0.34
N ASP A 163 -16.93 36.36 0.89
CA ASP A 163 -17.45 37.62 1.38
C ASP A 163 -16.69 38.74 0.64
N VAL A 164 -17.45 39.52 -0.15
CA VAL A 164 -17.02 40.73 -0.88
C VAL A 164 -17.73 41.92 -0.28
#